data_AF-A0A0N5AJT9-F1
#
_entry.id   AF-A0A0N5AJT9-F1
#
_cell.length_a   1.000
_cell.length_b   1.000
_cell.length_c   1.000
_cell.angle_alpha   90.00
_cell.angle_beta   90.00
_cell.angle_gamma   90.00
#
_symmetry.space_group_name_H-M   'P 1'
#
loop_
_entity.id
_entity.type
_entity.pdbx_description
1 polymer ?
#
loop_
_entity_poly.entity_id
_entity_poly.type
_entity_poly.pdbx_seq_one_letter_code
_entity_poly.pdbx_strand_id
1 'polypeptide(L)'
;MENGSHLYIPDVNRIFEPSFWIPFSLYFLAFQIIGYIVRHSFYKDYTGFKRYRLCNLTVCFIHSFISGTWAFIFLITHTYIFFFETLHWYQEWAVQLPILSMAYFCCDTIDMLRHEISRWTIELLLHHVASVFVFSCSVLPQKFLPYAYGALLMEVNSVFLHFRSLMQLTGANKTKPSLLSFVRFMNMFTFIIFRFGIQSWQITWAWIYRYRIHRFYVFIGIVGGSFFLIINAILFIRVLASDGFLGEFGRKHTAINRYTSF
;
A
#
# COMPACT_ATOMS: atom_id res chain seq x y z
N MET A 1 -23.35 16.63 6.98
CA MET A 1 -23.35 18.10 6.77
C MET A 1 -22.40 18.41 5.62
N GLU A 2 -22.89 19.04 4.55
CA GLU A 2 -22.06 19.47 3.42
C GLU A 2 -21.13 20.62 3.85
N ASN A 3 -20.04 20.28 4.56
CA ASN A 3 -18.96 21.23 4.76
C ASN A 3 -18.18 21.39 3.44
N GLY A 4 -17.92 22.64 3.05
CA GLY A 4 -17.19 23.00 1.83
C GLY A 4 -15.69 22.67 1.88
N SER A 5 -15.24 21.75 2.73
CA SER A 5 -13.82 21.43 2.96
C SER A 5 -13.08 20.99 1.70
N HIS A 6 -13.80 20.42 0.73
CA HIS A 6 -13.28 20.08 -0.60
C HIS A 6 -12.82 21.30 -1.44
N LEU A 7 -13.19 22.52 -1.02
CA LEU A 7 -12.82 23.79 -1.65
C LEU A 7 -11.64 24.48 -0.96
N TYR A 8 -11.12 23.93 0.14
CA TYR A 8 -10.02 24.52 0.91
C TYR A 8 -8.88 23.51 1.09
N ILE A 9 -7.73 23.97 1.56
CA ILE A 9 -6.62 23.10 1.93
C ILE A 9 -6.98 22.37 3.24
N PRO A 10 -6.54 21.09 3.44
CA PRO A 10 -6.77 20.39 4.70
C PRO A 10 -6.31 21.20 5.92
N ASP A 11 -7.17 21.29 6.94
CA ASP A 11 -6.77 21.85 8.23
C ASP A 11 -5.88 20.85 8.98
N VAL A 12 -4.60 21.19 9.11
CA VAL A 12 -3.58 20.35 9.73
C VAL A 12 -3.80 20.20 11.24
N ASN A 13 -4.50 21.14 11.88
CA ASN A 13 -4.77 21.07 13.32
C ASN A 13 -5.65 19.87 13.69
N ARG A 14 -6.38 19.32 12.71
CA ARG A 14 -7.22 18.13 12.89
C ARG A 14 -6.43 16.86 13.20
N ILE A 15 -5.11 16.87 13.00
CA ILE A 15 -4.22 15.81 13.49
C ILE A 15 -4.27 15.71 15.02
N PHE A 16 -4.55 16.81 15.73
CA PHE A 16 -4.68 16.83 17.18
C PHE A 16 -6.10 16.53 17.67
N GLU A 17 -7.08 16.33 16.77
CA GLU A 17 -8.41 15.89 17.18
C GLU A 17 -8.36 14.44 17.71
N PRO A 18 -9.05 14.13 18.82
CA PRO A 18 -9.16 12.76 19.35
C PRO A 18 -9.64 11.74 18.34
N SER A 19 -10.44 12.16 17.36
CA SER A 19 -10.93 11.34 16.25
C SER A 19 -9.81 10.79 15.36
N PHE A 20 -8.66 11.46 15.28
CA PHE A 20 -7.50 11.04 14.51
C PHE A 20 -6.37 10.46 15.38
N TRP A 21 -5.89 11.21 16.38
CA TRP A 21 -4.65 10.82 17.07
C TRP A 21 -4.83 9.58 17.95
N ILE A 22 -6.03 9.37 18.54
CA ILE A 22 -6.29 8.18 19.35
C ILE A 22 -6.25 6.91 18.48
N PRO A 23 -7.05 6.77 17.39
CA PRO A 23 -6.94 5.60 16.54
C PRO A 23 -5.56 5.43 15.91
N PHE A 24 -4.94 6.52 15.43
CA PHE A 24 -3.60 6.46 14.86
C PHE A 24 -2.58 5.87 15.85
N SER A 25 -2.57 6.35 17.09
CA SER A 25 -1.64 5.88 18.13
C SER A 25 -1.91 4.42 18.51
N LEU A 26 -3.19 4.02 18.60
CA LEU A 26 -3.57 2.64 18.88
C LEU A 26 -3.14 1.68 17.77
N TYR A 27 -3.38 2.02 16.51
CA TYR A 27 -2.93 1.20 15.37
C TYR A 27 -1.40 1.17 15.26
N PHE A 28 -0.73 2.29 15.51
CA PHE A 28 0.73 2.35 15.55
C PHE A 28 1.28 1.37 16.58
N LEU A 29 0.77 1.43 17.82
CA LEU A 29 1.14 0.51 18.88
C LEU A 29 0.81 -0.95 18.53
N ALA A 30 -0.36 -1.21 17.95
CA ALA A 30 -0.77 -2.55 17.53
C ALA A 30 0.23 -3.15 16.51
N PHE A 31 0.65 -2.38 15.50
CA PHE A 31 1.66 -2.84 14.53
C PHE A 31 3.05 -3.02 15.15
N GLN A 32 3.44 -2.21 16.14
CA GLN A 32 4.67 -2.43 16.90
C GLN A 32 4.62 -3.75 17.68
N ILE A 33 3.48 -4.05 18.32
CA ILE A 33 3.26 -5.32 19.04
C ILE A 33 3.28 -6.49 18.06
N ILE A 34 2.59 -6.39 16.92
CA ILE A 34 2.61 -7.43 15.87
C ILE A 34 4.05 -7.67 15.40
N GLY A 35 4.79 -6.60 15.09
CA GLY A 35 6.19 -6.70 14.67
C GLY A 35 7.08 -7.34 15.73
N TYR A 36 6.87 -7.01 17.01
CA TYR A 36 7.55 -7.65 18.13
C TYR A 36 7.25 -9.15 18.20
N ILE A 37 5.96 -9.54 18.17
CA ILE A 37 5.53 -10.94 18.17
C ILE A 37 6.14 -11.70 16.99
N VAL A 38 6.10 -11.12 15.79
CA VAL A 38 6.65 -11.75 14.58
C VAL A 38 8.15 -12.02 14.74
N ARG A 39 8.92 -11.05 15.24
CA ARG A 39 10.37 -11.17 15.45
C ARG A 39 10.75 -12.21 16.51
N HIS A 40 9.95 -12.34 17.57
CA HIS A 40 10.23 -13.28 18.67
C HIS A 40 9.70 -14.70 18.42
N SER A 41 8.61 -14.85 17.67
CA SER A 41 7.94 -16.15 17.48
C SER A 41 8.34 -16.85 16.18
N PHE A 42 8.63 -16.14 15.10
CA PHE A 42 8.82 -16.72 13.76
C PHE A 42 10.27 -16.64 13.27
N TYR A 43 10.58 -17.48 12.26
CA TYR A 43 11.84 -17.49 11.52
C TYR A 43 13.11 -17.66 12.38
N LYS A 44 13.02 -18.39 13.49
CA LYS A 44 14.15 -18.66 14.40
C LYS A 44 15.30 -19.42 13.71
N ASP A 45 14.99 -20.19 12.68
CA ASP A 45 15.97 -20.96 11.88
C ASP A 45 16.74 -20.09 10.86
N TYR A 46 16.34 -18.83 10.68
CA TYR A 46 17.02 -17.89 9.78
C TYR A 46 17.88 -16.92 10.58
N THR A 47 18.97 -16.42 9.98
CA THR A 47 19.87 -15.46 10.62
C THR A 47 20.10 -14.22 9.75
N GLY A 48 20.64 -13.16 10.37
CA GLY A 48 21.04 -11.93 9.71
C GLY A 48 19.92 -11.22 8.95
N PHE A 49 20.29 -10.58 7.84
CA PHE A 49 19.39 -9.75 7.04
C PHE A 49 18.20 -10.52 6.45
N LYS A 50 18.40 -11.80 6.12
CA LYS A 50 17.32 -12.65 5.58
C LYS A 50 16.20 -12.85 6.60
N ARG A 51 16.53 -13.07 7.87
CA ARG A 51 15.53 -13.16 8.96
C ARG A 51 14.78 -11.85 9.14
N TYR A 52 15.51 -10.74 9.22
CA TYR A 52 14.91 -9.40 9.32
C TYR A 52 13.86 -9.19 8.22
N ARG A 53 14.25 -9.45 6.97
CA ARG A 53 13.37 -9.29 5.82
C ARG A 53 12.14 -10.18 5.88
N LEU A 54 12.28 -11.44 6.32
CA LEU A 54 11.14 -12.33 6.50
C LEU A 54 10.17 -11.79 7.56
N CYS A 55 10.68 -11.32 8.69
CA CYS A 55 9.85 -10.72 9.73
C CYS A 55 9.13 -9.45 9.23
N ASN A 56 9.85 -8.52 8.63
CA ASN A 56 9.28 -7.28 8.07
C ASN A 56 8.21 -7.60 7.03
N LEU A 57 8.52 -8.48 6.06
CA LEU A 57 7.59 -8.88 5.01
C LEU A 57 6.31 -9.56 5.53
N THR A 58 6.40 -10.29 6.65
CA THR A 58 5.23 -10.88 7.31
C THR A 58 4.34 -9.82 7.94
N VAL A 59 4.90 -8.75 8.51
CA VAL A 59 4.09 -7.61 8.99
C VAL A 59 3.44 -6.88 7.81
N CYS A 60 4.16 -6.67 6.70
CA CYS A 60 3.57 -6.11 5.47
C CYS A 60 2.43 -6.99 4.93
N PHE A 61 2.61 -8.32 4.96
CA PHE A 61 1.57 -9.27 4.55
C PHE A 61 0.33 -9.15 5.43
N ILE A 62 0.47 -9.09 6.76
CA ILE A 62 -0.66 -8.90 7.69
C ILE A 62 -1.38 -7.59 7.39
N HIS A 63 -0.64 -6.49 7.20
CA HIS A 63 -1.22 -5.20 6.87
C HIS A 63 -2.02 -5.25 5.57
N SER A 64 -1.40 -5.71 4.48
CA SER A 64 -2.04 -5.79 3.17
C SER A 64 -3.25 -6.73 3.16
N PHE A 65 -3.22 -7.81 3.94
CA PHE A 65 -4.34 -8.72 4.07
C PHE A 65 -5.53 -8.06 4.76
N ILE A 66 -5.30 -7.35 5.88
CA ILE A 66 -6.36 -6.62 6.59
C ILE A 66 -6.91 -5.49 5.71
N SER A 67 -6.02 -4.62 5.22
CA SER A 67 -6.42 -3.41 4.51
C SER A 67 -7.00 -3.69 3.13
N GLY A 68 -6.38 -4.60 2.37
CA GLY A 68 -6.85 -5.01 1.04
C GLY A 68 -8.19 -5.72 1.10
N THR A 69 -8.38 -6.65 2.06
CA THR A 69 -9.67 -7.34 2.24
C THR A 69 -10.77 -6.35 2.63
N TRP A 70 -10.49 -5.43 3.56
CA TRP A 70 -11.46 -4.41 3.96
C TRP A 70 -11.82 -3.49 2.78
N ALA A 71 -10.83 -2.97 2.06
CA ALA A 71 -11.08 -2.13 0.89
C ALA A 71 -11.88 -2.86 -0.20
N PHE A 72 -11.58 -4.13 -0.43
CA PHE A 72 -12.28 -4.95 -1.43
C PHE A 72 -13.73 -5.26 -1.04
N ILE A 73 -13.98 -5.61 0.23
CA ILE A 73 -15.34 -5.79 0.75
C ILE A 73 -16.12 -4.49 0.60
N PHE A 74 -15.52 -3.34 0.91
CA PHE A 74 -16.16 -2.04 0.73
C PHE A 74 -16.51 -1.78 -0.74
N LEU A 75 -15.60 -2.05 -1.68
CA LEU A 75 -15.86 -1.91 -3.11
C LEU A 75 -17.09 -2.72 -3.55
N ILE A 76 -17.19 -3.99 -3.13
CA ILE A 76 -18.30 -4.87 -3.53
C ILE A 76 -19.61 -4.42 -2.87
N THR A 77 -19.59 -4.17 -1.56
CA THR A 77 -20.81 -3.90 -0.78
C THR A 77 -21.33 -2.47 -0.94
N HIS A 78 -20.46 -1.51 -1.25
CA HIS A 78 -20.77 -0.08 -1.35
C HIS A 78 -20.39 0.46 -2.75
N THR A 79 -20.60 -0.34 -3.80
CA THR A 79 -20.25 0.00 -5.20
C THR A 79 -20.77 1.38 -5.61
N TYR A 80 -22.04 1.70 -5.31
CA TYR A 80 -22.64 2.99 -5.66
C TYR A 80 -21.90 4.16 -5.00
N ILE A 81 -21.63 4.06 -3.70
CA ILE A 81 -20.89 5.08 -2.94
C ILE A 81 -19.47 5.23 -3.50
N PHE A 82 -18.82 4.11 -3.83
CA PHE A 82 -17.44 4.12 -4.34
C PHE A 82 -17.30 4.94 -5.63
N PHE A 83 -18.22 4.74 -6.58
CA PHE A 83 -18.12 5.37 -7.91
C PHE A 83 -18.86 6.71 -8.04
N PHE A 84 -19.94 6.92 -7.28
CA PHE A 84 -20.82 8.09 -7.47
C PHE A 84 -20.77 9.09 -6.32
N GLU A 85 -20.40 8.67 -5.10
CA GLU A 85 -20.33 9.55 -3.92
C GLU A 85 -18.90 9.84 -3.43
N THR A 86 -17.90 9.51 -4.25
CA THR A 86 -16.47 9.65 -3.96
C THR A 86 -16.10 11.03 -3.39
N LEU A 87 -16.77 12.09 -3.86
CA LEU A 87 -16.45 13.48 -3.52
C LEU A 87 -16.77 13.85 -2.06
N HIS A 88 -17.94 13.43 -1.55
CA HIS A 88 -18.48 13.96 -0.30
C HIS A 88 -18.65 12.91 0.79
N TRP A 89 -18.61 11.63 0.44
CA TRP A 89 -18.89 10.56 1.39
C TRP A 89 -17.80 10.44 2.45
N TYR A 90 -18.24 10.40 3.72
CA TYR A 90 -17.42 10.20 4.90
C TYR A 90 -18.22 9.47 5.97
N GLN A 91 -17.59 8.51 6.65
CA GLN A 91 -18.14 7.82 7.82
C GLN A 91 -17.04 7.57 8.84
N GLU A 92 -17.37 7.69 10.13
CA GLU A 92 -16.41 7.54 11.24
C GLU A 92 -15.80 6.13 11.33
N TRP A 93 -16.58 5.10 11.01
CA TRP A 93 -16.08 3.74 10.95
C TRP A 93 -15.19 3.50 9.72
N ALA A 94 -15.44 4.20 8.61
CA ALA A 94 -14.72 3.99 7.35
C ALA A 94 -13.36 4.71 7.34
N VAL A 95 -13.25 5.84 8.02
CA VAL A 95 -11.95 6.55 8.14
C VAL A 95 -10.90 5.73 8.88
N GLN A 96 -11.31 4.74 9.68
CA GLN A 96 -10.39 3.86 10.42
C GLN A 96 -9.43 3.11 9.50
N LEU A 97 -9.88 2.70 8.31
CA LEU A 97 -9.05 1.93 7.38
C LEU A 97 -7.84 2.76 6.86
N PRO A 98 -8.02 3.98 6.30
CA PRO A 98 -6.90 4.87 5.99
C PRO A 98 -6.01 5.19 7.20
N ILE A 99 -6.57 5.43 8.39
CA ILE A 99 -5.78 5.72 9.59
C ILE A 99 -4.91 4.51 9.98
N LEU A 100 -5.45 3.30 9.92
CA LEU A 100 -4.73 2.04 10.14
C LEU A 100 -3.55 1.92 9.18
N SER A 101 -3.75 2.20 7.90
CA SER A 101 -2.68 2.18 6.88
C SER A 101 -1.64 3.27 7.08
N MET A 102 -2.05 4.49 7.45
CA MET A 102 -1.10 5.57 7.77
C MET A 102 -0.20 5.17 8.95
N ALA A 103 -0.79 4.62 10.02
CA ALA A 103 -0.04 4.17 11.20
C ALA A 103 0.94 3.04 10.86
N TYR A 104 0.50 2.06 10.06
CA TYR A 104 1.37 1.00 9.56
C TYR A 104 2.53 1.54 8.72
N PHE A 105 2.28 2.43 7.75
CA PHE A 105 3.36 2.98 6.91
C PHE A 105 4.40 3.75 7.71
N CYS A 106 4.00 4.44 8.78
CA CYS A 106 4.94 5.07 9.72
C CYS A 106 5.77 4.01 10.47
N CYS A 107 5.13 2.95 10.98
CA CYS A 107 5.85 1.84 11.63
C CYS A 107 6.87 1.19 10.69
N ASP A 108 6.46 0.86 9.48
CA ASP A 108 7.30 0.18 8.48
C ASP A 108 8.44 1.09 8.04
N THR A 109 8.18 2.38 7.83
CA THR A 109 9.21 3.39 7.56
C THR A 109 10.28 3.44 8.65
N ILE A 110 9.88 3.48 9.93
CA ILE A 110 10.84 3.50 11.05
C ILE A 110 11.64 2.19 11.11
N ASP A 111 11.00 1.05 10.89
CA ASP A 111 11.65 -0.26 10.89
C ASP A 111 12.68 -0.38 9.75
N MET A 112 12.32 0.07 8.55
CA MET A 112 13.21 0.11 7.38
C MET A 112 14.42 1.01 7.61
N LEU A 113 14.23 2.26 8.06
CA LEU A 113 15.31 3.21 8.30
C LEU A 113 16.35 2.72 9.33
N ARG A 114 15.96 1.81 10.23
CA ARG A 114 16.86 1.22 11.24
C ARG A 114 17.71 0.06 10.72
N HIS A 115 17.28 -0.61 9.64
CA HIS A 115 17.89 -1.88 9.20
C HIS A 115 18.44 -1.85 7.77
N GLU A 116 17.91 -1.00 6.88
CA GLU A 116 18.36 -0.93 5.50
C GLU A 116 18.16 0.48 4.91
N ILE A 117 19.19 1.02 4.26
CA ILE A 117 19.05 2.18 3.36
C ILE A 117 19.69 1.81 2.03
N SER A 118 18.90 1.21 1.14
CA SER A 118 19.27 0.94 -0.26
C SER A 118 18.45 1.79 -1.22
N ARG A 119 18.84 1.86 -2.51
CA ARG A 119 18.07 2.58 -3.54
C ARG A 119 16.59 2.15 -3.57
N TRP A 120 16.32 0.88 -3.28
CA TRP A 120 14.97 0.30 -3.27
C TRP A 120 14.22 0.63 -1.99
N THR A 121 14.91 0.61 -0.84
CA THR A 121 14.36 1.11 0.42
C THR A 121 13.96 2.57 0.29
N ILE A 122 14.75 3.40 -0.41
CA ILE A 122 14.44 4.81 -0.66
C ILE A 122 13.18 4.94 -1.52
N GLU A 123 13.03 4.16 -2.59
CA GLU A 123 11.80 4.17 -3.41
C GLU A 123 10.57 3.80 -2.57
N LEU A 124 10.66 2.75 -1.76
CA LEU A 124 9.57 2.31 -0.89
C LEU A 124 9.30 3.31 0.25
N LEU A 125 10.33 3.98 0.77
CA LEU A 125 10.20 5.07 1.73
C LEU A 125 9.46 6.26 1.12
N LEU A 126 9.83 6.67 -0.09
CA LEU A 126 9.12 7.73 -0.83
C LEU A 126 7.66 7.35 -1.07
N HIS A 127 7.39 6.08 -1.41
CA HIS A 127 6.04 5.56 -1.50
C HIS A 127 5.28 5.71 -0.17
N HIS A 128 5.85 5.29 0.97
CA HIS A 128 5.19 5.43 2.28
C HIS A 128 4.91 6.88 2.66
N VAL A 129 5.90 7.77 2.50
CA VAL A 129 5.74 9.19 2.81
C VAL A 129 4.64 9.81 1.93
N ALA A 130 4.65 9.52 0.63
CA ALA A 130 3.60 9.97 -0.28
C ALA A 130 2.22 9.39 0.09
N SER A 131 2.14 8.12 0.50
CA SER A 131 0.89 7.48 0.87
C SER A 131 0.27 8.10 2.11
N VAL A 132 1.08 8.34 3.15
CA VAL A 132 0.65 9.03 4.38
C VAL A 132 0.14 10.44 4.05
N PHE A 133 0.86 11.16 3.18
CA PHE A 133 0.45 12.50 2.76
C PHE A 133 -0.88 12.49 1.98
N VAL A 134 -1.04 11.59 1.01
CA VAL A 134 -2.27 11.47 0.21
C VAL A 134 -3.46 11.06 1.09
N PHE A 135 -3.28 10.11 2.02
CA PHE A 135 -4.36 9.73 2.94
C PHE A 135 -4.73 10.85 3.91
N SER A 136 -3.76 11.64 4.37
CA SER A 136 -4.03 12.84 5.18
C SER A 136 -4.96 13.81 4.43
N CYS A 137 -4.84 13.89 3.11
CA CYS A 137 -5.68 14.74 2.27
C CYS A 137 -7.12 14.24 2.08
N SER A 138 -7.43 13.01 2.50
CA SER A 138 -8.81 12.51 2.62
C SER A 138 -9.32 12.54 4.07
N VAL A 139 -8.46 12.09 5.01
CA VAL A 139 -8.81 11.94 6.43
C VAL A 139 -9.07 13.29 7.09
N LEU A 140 -8.14 14.25 6.97
CA LEU A 140 -8.23 15.54 7.64
C LEU A 140 -9.41 16.39 7.16
N PRO A 141 -9.67 16.58 5.85
CA PRO A 141 -10.85 17.34 5.42
C PRO A 141 -12.17 16.57 5.59
N GLN A 142 -12.11 15.28 5.98
CA GLN A 142 -13.25 14.37 6.05
C GLN A 142 -14.02 14.29 4.73
N LYS A 143 -13.26 14.09 3.65
CA LYS A 143 -13.76 13.98 2.28
C LYS A 143 -12.98 12.90 1.53
N PHE A 144 -13.46 12.50 0.36
CA PHE A 144 -12.69 11.62 -0.52
C PHE A 144 -12.33 10.26 0.11
N LEU A 145 -13.12 9.75 1.07
CA LEU A 145 -12.83 8.43 1.65
C LEU A 145 -12.89 7.33 0.59
N PRO A 146 -13.88 7.28 -0.34
CA PRO A 146 -13.86 6.25 -1.35
C PRO A 146 -12.66 6.36 -2.30
N TYR A 147 -12.13 7.58 -2.51
CA TYR A 147 -10.88 7.78 -3.24
C TYR A 147 -9.69 7.17 -2.49
N ALA A 148 -9.59 7.36 -1.17
CA ALA A 148 -8.57 6.74 -0.34
C ALA A 148 -8.68 5.21 -0.31
N TYR A 149 -9.90 4.67 -0.25
CA TYR A 149 -10.17 3.24 -0.39
C TYR A 149 -9.69 2.72 -1.76
N GLY A 150 -9.89 3.49 -2.82
CA GLY A 150 -9.33 3.18 -4.14
C GLY A 150 -7.81 2.99 -4.09
N ALA A 151 -7.08 3.90 -3.44
CA ALA A 151 -5.63 3.74 -3.29
C ALA A 151 -5.27 2.49 -2.46
N LEU A 152 -6.07 2.14 -1.45
CA LEU A 152 -5.88 0.92 -0.65
C LEU A 152 -6.27 -0.38 -1.35
N LEU A 153 -7.07 -0.34 -2.43
CA LEU A 153 -7.34 -1.54 -3.23
C LEU A 153 -6.04 -2.14 -3.81
N MET A 154 -4.99 -1.34 -3.99
CA MET A 154 -3.66 -1.84 -4.36
C MET A 154 -3.12 -2.89 -3.40
N GLU A 155 -3.53 -2.85 -2.13
CA GLU A 155 -3.13 -3.82 -1.11
C GLU A 155 -3.68 -5.22 -1.39
N VAL A 156 -4.79 -5.35 -2.14
CA VAL A 156 -5.28 -6.66 -2.62
C VAL A 156 -4.21 -7.35 -3.47
N ASN A 157 -3.50 -6.61 -4.32
CA ASN A 157 -2.36 -7.15 -5.04
C ASN A 157 -1.15 -7.38 -4.10
N SER A 158 -0.89 -6.45 -3.16
CA SER A 158 0.22 -6.58 -2.20
C SER A 158 0.16 -7.90 -1.41
N VAL A 159 -1.03 -8.43 -1.08
CA VAL A 159 -1.19 -9.76 -0.46
C VAL A 159 -0.46 -10.84 -1.26
N PHE A 160 -0.74 -10.95 -2.56
CA PHE A 160 -0.12 -11.95 -3.43
C PHE A 160 1.37 -11.66 -3.66
N LEU A 161 1.74 -10.38 -3.76
CA LEU A 161 3.14 -9.95 -3.93
C LEU A 161 4.00 -10.33 -2.72
N HIS A 162 3.51 -10.07 -1.50
CA HIS A 162 4.19 -10.41 -0.26
C HIS A 162 4.22 -11.92 -0.05
N PHE A 163 3.11 -12.62 -0.31
CA PHE A 163 3.06 -14.08 -0.20
C PHE A 163 4.05 -14.76 -1.16
N ARG A 164 4.10 -14.31 -2.41
CA ARG A 164 5.12 -14.73 -3.38
C ARG A 164 6.53 -14.50 -2.85
N SER A 165 6.81 -13.31 -2.33
CA SER A 165 8.13 -12.95 -1.83
C SER A 165 8.52 -13.81 -0.61
N LEU A 166 7.58 -14.12 0.29
CA LEU A 166 7.77 -15.04 1.42
C LEU A 166 8.10 -16.45 0.94
N MET A 167 7.38 -16.97 -0.06
CA MET A 167 7.65 -18.30 -0.63
C MET A 167 9.04 -18.37 -1.28
N GLN A 168 9.48 -17.30 -1.93
CA GLN A 168 10.81 -17.23 -2.54
C GLN A 168 11.92 -17.14 -1.47
N LEU A 169 11.72 -16.35 -0.41
CA LEU A 169 12.68 -16.18 0.69
C LEU A 169 12.88 -17.46 1.50
N THR A 170 11.78 -18.14 1.81
CA THR A 170 11.79 -19.38 2.62
C THR A 170 12.23 -20.61 1.82
N GLY A 171 12.36 -20.50 0.49
CA GLY A 171 12.64 -21.64 -0.38
C GLY A 171 11.43 -22.55 -0.61
N ALA A 172 10.23 -22.16 -0.13
CA ALA A 172 8.98 -22.88 -0.36
C ALA A 172 8.58 -22.93 -1.86
N ASN A 173 9.17 -22.07 -2.69
CA ASN A 173 9.04 -22.13 -4.14
C ASN A 173 9.52 -23.47 -4.74
N LYS A 174 10.52 -24.13 -4.14
CA LYS A 174 11.02 -25.44 -4.59
C LYS A 174 10.15 -26.60 -4.12
N THR A 175 9.54 -26.48 -2.95
CA THR A 175 8.73 -27.54 -2.34
C THR A 175 7.26 -27.50 -2.79
N LYS A 176 6.74 -26.32 -3.13
CA LYS A 176 5.33 -26.11 -3.54
C LYS A 176 5.24 -25.33 -4.87
N PRO A 177 5.70 -25.90 -5.99
CA PRO A 177 5.74 -25.20 -7.28
C PRO A 177 4.35 -24.87 -7.85
N SER A 178 3.34 -25.72 -7.63
CA SER A 178 1.96 -25.48 -8.07
C SER A 178 1.34 -24.27 -7.37
N LEU A 179 1.49 -24.18 -6.05
CA LEU A 179 1.04 -23.04 -5.25
C LEU A 179 1.74 -21.75 -5.70
N LEU A 180 3.06 -21.80 -5.94
CA LEU A 180 3.79 -20.64 -6.45
C LEU A 180 3.24 -20.18 -7.80
N SER A 181 2.98 -21.11 -8.73
CA SER A 181 2.41 -20.80 -10.04
C SER A 181 1.07 -20.08 -9.91
N PHE A 182 0.17 -20.59 -9.04
CA PHE A 182 -1.10 -19.94 -8.74
C PHE A 182 -0.92 -18.52 -8.16
N VAL A 183 -0.04 -18.36 -7.17
CA VAL A 183 0.22 -17.06 -6.54
C VAL A 183 0.81 -16.07 -7.54
N ARG A 184 1.69 -16.51 -8.45
CA ARG A 184 2.24 -15.67 -9.52
C ARG A 184 1.15 -15.22 -10.49
N PHE A 185 0.26 -16.11 -10.89
CA PHE A 185 -0.88 -15.78 -11.75
C PHE A 185 -1.82 -14.78 -11.06
N MET A 186 -2.22 -15.05 -9.82
CA MET A 186 -3.06 -14.14 -9.02
C MET A 186 -2.38 -12.79 -8.82
N ASN A 187 -1.07 -12.77 -8.53
CA ASN A 187 -0.31 -11.53 -8.44
C ASN A 187 -0.39 -10.75 -9.76
N MET A 188 -0.12 -11.37 -10.90
CA MET A 188 -0.19 -10.67 -12.20
C MET A 188 -1.59 -10.13 -12.51
N PHE A 189 -2.62 -10.96 -12.32
CA PHE A 189 -4.01 -10.58 -12.55
C PHE A 189 -4.45 -9.41 -11.68
N THR A 190 -4.21 -9.52 -10.36
CA THR A 190 -4.56 -8.47 -9.41
C THR A 190 -3.72 -7.21 -9.59
N PHE A 191 -2.47 -7.31 -10.07
CA PHE A 191 -1.62 -6.14 -10.34
C PHE A 191 -2.25 -5.26 -11.42
N ILE A 192 -2.72 -5.86 -12.51
CA ILE A 192 -3.32 -5.13 -13.63
C ILE A 192 -4.61 -4.42 -13.16
N ILE A 193 -5.47 -5.12 -12.43
CA ILE A 193 -6.77 -4.58 -12.01
C ILE A 193 -6.61 -3.55 -10.89
N PHE A 194 -6.02 -3.96 -9.77
CA PHE A 194 -6.05 -3.18 -8.53
C PHE A 194 -4.94 -2.13 -8.44
N ARG A 195 -3.85 -2.26 -9.22
CA ARG A 195 -2.86 -1.19 -9.35
C ARG A 195 -3.16 -0.33 -10.56
N PHE A 196 -2.98 -0.85 -11.78
CA PHE A 196 -3.11 0.00 -12.98
C PHE A 196 -4.54 0.45 -13.23
N GLY A 197 -5.53 -0.44 -13.11
CA GLY A 197 -6.94 -0.11 -13.34
C GLY A 197 -7.45 0.95 -12.36
N ILE A 198 -7.33 0.70 -11.05
CA ILE A 198 -7.82 1.63 -10.02
C ILE A 198 -7.08 2.97 -10.07
N GLN A 199 -5.77 2.96 -10.31
CA GLN A 199 -5.00 4.20 -10.42
C GLN A 199 -5.39 5.03 -11.64
N SER A 200 -5.63 4.38 -12.77
CA SER A 200 -6.12 5.05 -13.98
C SER A 200 -7.49 5.66 -13.73
N TRP A 201 -8.37 4.94 -13.01
CA TRP A 201 -9.66 5.47 -12.58
C TRP A 201 -9.50 6.69 -11.67
N GLN A 202 -8.62 6.64 -10.67
CA GLN A 202 -8.36 7.76 -9.74
C GLN A 202 -7.87 9.02 -10.47
N ILE A 203 -6.88 8.88 -11.36
CA ILE A 203 -6.35 10.01 -12.15
C ILE A 203 -7.45 10.59 -13.04
N THR A 204 -8.25 9.73 -13.69
CA THR A 204 -9.38 10.15 -14.53
C THR A 204 -10.44 10.87 -13.71
N TRP A 205 -10.76 10.35 -12.52
CA TRP A 205 -11.72 10.96 -11.60
C TRP A 205 -11.25 12.36 -11.17
N ALA A 206 -9.98 12.51 -10.78
CA ALA A 206 -9.41 13.80 -10.40
C ALA A 206 -9.47 14.82 -11.56
N TRP A 207 -9.26 14.36 -12.80
CA TRP A 207 -9.39 15.19 -14.00
C TRP A 207 -10.84 15.62 -14.28
N ILE A 208 -11.80 14.70 -14.18
CA ILE A 208 -13.22 15.00 -14.41
C ILE A 208 -13.74 16.02 -13.38
N TYR A 209 -13.38 15.84 -12.11
CA TYR A 209 -13.85 16.68 -11.01
C TYR A 209 -12.98 17.93 -10.77
N ARG A 210 -12.01 18.24 -11.65
CA ARG A 210 -11.02 19.30 -11.46
C ARG A 210 -11.58 20.71 -11.21
N TYR A 211 -12.79 20.99 -11.70
CA TYR A 211 -13.47 22.28 -11.50
C TYR A 211 -14.43 22.28 -10.29
N ARG A 212 -14.61 21.13 -9.63
CA ARG A 212 -15.49 20.96 -8.47
C ARG A 212 -14.73 20.86 -7.15
N ILE A 213 -13.41 20.76 -7.18
CA ILE A 213 -12.56 20.62 -5.98
C ILE A 213 -11.42 21.63 -6.01
N HIS A 214 -10.86 21.94 -4.84
CA HIS A 214 -9.72 22.84 -4.73
C HIS A 214 -8.53 22.35 -5.57
N ARG A 215 -7.81 23.29 -6.20
CA ARG A 215 -6.68 22.97 -7.11
C ARG A 215 -5.60 22.11 -6.44
N PHE A 216 -5.45 22.22 -5.12
CA PHE A 216 -4.58 21.38 -4.31
C PHE A 216 -4.92 19.88 -4.45
N TYR A 217 -6.19 19.50 -4.30
CA TYR A 217 -6.62 18.11 -4.42
C TYR A 217 -6.49 17.59 -5.86
N VAL A 218 -6.73 18.45 -6.85
CA VAL A 218 -6.49 18.13 -8.27
C VAL A 218 -5.02 17.83 -8.51
N PHE A 219 -4.13 18.69 -8.00
CA PHE A 219 -2.69 18.51 -8.11
C PHE A 219 -2.25 17.18 -7.48
N ILE A 220 -2.73 16.87 -6.28
CA ILE A 220 -2.45 15.60 -5.61
C ILE A 220 -2.98 14.41 -6.40
N GLY A 221 -4.23 14.47 -6.88
CA GLY A 221 -4.84 13.39 -7.63
C GLY A 221 -4.10 13.07 -8.93
N ILE A 222 -3.67 14.10 -9.67
CA ILE A 222 -2.98 13.92 -10.96
C ILE A 222 -1.49 13.64 -10.76
N VAL A 223 -0.76 14.52 -10.05
CA VAL A 223 0.69 14.40 -9.89
C VAL A 223 1.05 13.27 -8.95
N GLY A 224 0.37 13.18 -7.80
CA GLY A 224 0.51 12.06 -6.88
C GLY A 224 0.09 10.74 -7.55
N GLY A 225 -1.05 10.73 -8.25
CA GLY A 225 -1.49 9.57 -9.03
C GLY A 225 -0.46 9.11 -10.06
N SER A 226 0.14 10.04 -10.80
CA SER A 226 1.21 9.76 -11.78
C SER A 226 2.49 9.23 -11.12
N PHE A 227 2.88 9.78 -9.98
CA PHE A 227 4.03 9.31 -9.19
C PHE A 227 3.84 7.85 -8.78
N PHE A 228 2.69 7.49 -8.21
CA PHE A 228 2.41 6.11 -7.83
C PHE A 228 2.30 5.18 -9.06
N LEU A 229 1.85 5.69 -10.22
CA LEU A 229 1.78 4.92 -11.46
C LEU A 229 3.17 4.54 -11.95
N ILE A 230 4.13 5.47 -11.86
CA ILE A 230 5.54 5.20 -12.19
C ILE A 230 6.13 4.14 -11.26
N ILE A 231 5.92 4.28 -9.93
CA ILE A 231 6.39 3.27 -8.97
C ILE A 231 5.77 1.89 -9.25
N ASN A 232 4.47 1.84 -9.55
CA ASN A 232 3.80 0.59 -9.90
C ASN A 232 4.32 -0.01 -11.21
N ALA A 233 4.60 0.82 -12.22
CA ALA A 233 5.19 0.35 -13.48
C ALA A 233 6.60 -0.23 -13.27
N ILE A 234 7.42 0.44 -12.47
CA ILE A 234 8.76 -0.04 -12.10
C ILE A 234 8.66 -1.37 -11.34
N LEU A 235 7.76 -1.46 -10.35
CA LEU A 235 7.53 -2.69 -9.59
C LEU A 235 7.04 -3.83 -10.49
N PHE A 236 6.14 -3.54 -11.43
CA PHE A 236 5.62 -4.51 -12.40
C PHE A 236 6.72 -5.12 -13.26
N ILE A 237 7.61 -4.29 -13.80
CA ILE A 237 8.77 -4.74 -14.61
C ILE A 237 9.66 -5.66 -13.78
N ARG A 238 9.93 -5.34 -12.50
CA ARG A 238 10.73 -6.19 -11.61
C ARG A 238 10.05 -7.52 -11.32
N VAL A 239 8.73 -7.51 -11.13
CA VAL A 239 7.92 -8.69 -10.90
C VAL A 239 7.96 -9.62 -12.12
N LEU A 240 7.83 -9.06 -13.33
CA LEU A 240 7.97 -9.79 -14.60
C LEU A 240 9.37 -10.38 -14.78
N ALA A 241 10.40 -9.58 -14.52
CA ALA A 241 11.79 -10.02 -14.63
C ALA A 241 12.11 -11.18 -13.67
N SER A 242 11.69 -11.05 -12.41
CA SER A 242 11.98 -12.06 -11.37
C SER A 242 11.21 -13.36 -11.55
N ASP A 243 10.11 -13.35 -12.31
CA ASP A 243 9.41 -14.57 -12.71
C ASP A 243 9.87 -15.16 -14.04
N GLY A 244 10.81 -14.51 -14.73
CA GLY A 244 11.38 -15.00 -15.98
C GLY A 244 10.60 -14.61 -17.24
N PHE A 245 9.56 -13.77 -17.13
CA PHE A 245 8.79 -13.30 -18.29
C PHE A 245 9.60 -12.39 -19.23
N LEU A 246 10.68 -11.76 -18.74
CA LEU A 246 11.59 -10.92 -19.53
C LEU A 246 12.90 -11.64 -19.94
N GLY A 247 12.92 -12.97 -19.85
CA GLY A 247 14.11 -13.78 -20.12
C GLY A 247 15.27 -13.55 -19.15
N GLU A 248 16.42 -14.16 -19.44
CA GLU A 248 17.62 -14.04 -18.58
C GLU A 248 18.23 -12.64 -18.59
N PHE A 249 18.11 -11.92 -19.71
CA PHE A 249 18.59 -10.54 -19.83
C PHE A 249 17.86 -9.61 -18.86
N GLY A 250 16.52 -9.66 -18.83
CA GLY A 250 15.72 -8.95 -17.84
C GLY A 250 16.03 -9.43 -16.42
N ARG A 251 16.16 -10.75 -16.21
CA ARG A 251 16.49 -11.29 -14.88
C ARG A 251 17.86 -10.84 -14.35
N LYS A 252 18.83 -10.47 -15.20
CA LYS A 252 20.15 -9.99 -14.77
C LYS A 252 20.20 -8.48 -14.53
N HIS A 253 19.43 -7.70 -15.29
CA HIS A 253 19.49 -6.23 -15.28
C HIS A 253 18.34 -5.57 -14.49
N THR A 254 17.21 -6.26 -14.32
CA THR A 254 16.02 -5.71 -13.64
C THR A 254 15.49 -6.59 -12.52
N ALA A 255 15.60 -7.93 -12.60
CA ALA A 255 15.46 -8.77 -11.43
C ALA A 255 16.77 -8.76 -10.65
N ILE A 256 16.71 -8.51 -9.36
CA ILE A 256 17.92 -8.46 -8.54
C ILE A 256 18.03 -9.79 -7.85
N ASN A 257 19.20 -10.41 -7.96
CA ASN A 257 19.63 -11.46 -7.04
C ASN A 257 19.66 -10.90 -5.61
N ARG A 258 18.49 -10.81 -4.97
CA ARG A 258 18.29 -10.43 -3.56
C ARG A 258 19.01 -11.37 -2.57
N TYR A 259 19.72 -12.38 -3.07
CA TYR A 259 20.24 -13.53 -2.33
C TYR A 259 21.68 -13.94 -2.68
N THR A 260 22.43 -13.18 -3.48
CA THR A 260 23.81 -13.54 -3.85
C THR A 260 24.87 -12.60 -3.29
N SER A 261 24.62 -12.00 -2.13
CA SER A 261 25.64 -11.29 -1.39
C SER A 261 25.70 -11.82 0.04
N PHE A 262 26.58 -12.82 0.18
CA PHE A 262 27.10 -13.48 1.38
C PHE A 262 26.17 -14.49 2.08
#